data_AF-A0A4R5JXS7-F1
#
_entry.id   AF-A0A4R5JXS7-F1
#
_cell.length_a   1.000
_cell.length_b   1.000
_cell.length_c   1.000
_cell.angle_alpha   90.00
_cell.angle_beta   90.00
_cell.angle_gamma   90.00
#
_symmetry.space_group_name_H-M   'P 1'
#
loop_
_entity.id
_entity.type
_entity.pdbx_description
1 polymer ?
#
loop_
_entity_poly.entity_id
_entity_poly.type
_entity_poly.pdbx_seq_one_letter_code
_entity_poly.pdbx_strand_id
1 'polypeptide(L)'
;MSRISEVFDFPVDFSDFRIYTFADDEGLRMHEDFQSISPHVRLTFLVNAPQDVSRQVFGHFSYVFFLDEEPVEREFLPQNYQLAYADQNCNRTFQQWGETVIHSLCACFLCNSIPAFDAHDVASVMLEVQQHRLFFNIVPFDTSLMPPGGQDRSIFNRLLAVVFASPEWGICQDGLDKLDRCGYLGKWVIAGGAFHPYEERSVMLLGDLTGGNTSRAAIKNELLPGEAEALY
;
A
#
# COMPACT_ATOMS: atom_id res chain seq x y z
N MET A 1 9.01 -5.19 -24.52
CA MET A 1 8.99 -5.84 -23.19
C MET A 1 10.14 -5.26 -22.39
N SER A 2 9.96 -4.04 -21.86
CA SER A 2 10.83 -3.53 -20.80
C SER A 2 10.72 -4.49 -19.62
N ARG A 3 11.83 -4.79 -18.97
CA ARG A 3 11.86 -5.80 -17.93
C ARG A 3 11.11 -5.23 -16.73
N ILE A 4 10.15 -5.97 -16.19
CA ILE A 4 9.44 -5.62 -14.94
C ILE A 4 10.45 -5.12 -13.89
N SER A 5 11.66 -5.70 -13.83
CA SER A 5 12.77 -5.25 -12.97
C SER A 5 13.18 -3.78 -13.14
N GLU A 6 13.16 -3.20 -14.34
CA GLU A 6 13.56 -1.80 -14.59
C GLU A 6 12.59 -0.80 -13.96
N VAL A 7 11.34 -1.20 -13.70
CA VAL A 7 10.34 -0.37 -13.01
C VAL A 7 10.55 -0.37 -11.49
N PHE A 8 11.25 -1.37 -10.96
CA PHE A 8 11.51 -1.55 -9.53
C PHE A 8 12.99 -1.33 -9.16
N ASP A 9 13.84 -1.01 -10.14
CA ASP A 9 15.27 -0.74 -9.98
C ASP A 9 15.53 0.77 -10.18
N PHE A 10 14.88 1.59 -9.35
CA PHE A 10 15.10 3.03 -9.30
C PHE A 10 15.64 3.43 -7.93
N PRO A 11 16.64 4.33 -7.88
CA PRO A 11 17.12 4.85 -6.61
C PRO A 11 16.06 5.75 -6.01
N VAL A 12 15.72 5.49 -4.75
CA VAL A 12 14.73 6.30 -4.03
C VAL A 12 15.43 7.05 -2.91
N ASP A 13 15.27 8.36 -2.93
CA ASP A 13 15.75 9.26 -1.91
C ASP A 13 14.56 9.80 -1.12
N PHE A 14 14.60 9.62 0.19
CA PHE A 14 13.56 10.05 1.13
C PHE A 14 14.07 11.13 2.10
N SER A 15 15.26 11.68 1.86
CA SER A 15 15.89 12.67 2.76
C SER A 15 15.16 14.02 2.84
N ASP A 16 14.49 14.41 1.76
CA ASP A 16 13.79 15.68 1.60
C ASP A 16 12.46 15.48 0.83
N PHE A 17 11.70 16.56 0.62
CA PHE A 17 10.54 16.52 -0.27
C PHE A 17 10.92 16.00 -1.67
N ARG A 18 10.22 14.95 -2.13
CA ARG A 18 10.41 14.36 -3.46
C ARG A 18 9.07 14.00 -4.08
N ILE A 19 9.05 14.05 -5.41
CA ILE A 19 7.89 13.68 -6.23
C ILE A 19 8.28 12.48 -7.08
N TYR A 20 7.59 11.36 -6.90
CA TYR A 20 7.70 10.20 -7.78
C TYR A 20 6.38 10.00 -8.50
N THR A 21 6.42 9.69 -9.79
CA THR A 21 5.21 9.40 -10.56
C THR A 21 5.34 8.08 -11.30
N PHE A 22 4.20 7.42 -11.46
CA PHE A 22 4.08 6.16 -12.14
C PHE A 22 3.11 6.27 -13.33
N ALA A 23 3.57 5.88 -14.52
CA ALA A 23 2.75 5.71 -15.72
C ALA A 23 3.07 4.37 -16.40
N ASP A 24 2.07 3.77 -17.06
CA ASP A 24 2.18 2.41 -17.61
C ASP A 24 3.29 2.25 -18.65
N ASP A 25 3.50 3.28 -19.47
CA ASP A 25 4.46 3.32 -20.58
C ASP A 25 5.83 3.85 -20.15
N GLU A 26 5.89 4.63 -19.07
CA GLU A 26 7.12 5.30 -18.62
C GLU A 26 7.77 4.67 -17.40
N GLY A 27 7.05 3.79 -16.68
CA GLY A 27 7.49 3.26 -15.40
C GLY A 27 7.42 4.30 -14.28
N LEU A 28 8.22 4.10 -13.24
CA LEU A 28 8.36 5.08 -12.17
C LEU A 28 9.45 6.11 -12.51
N ARG A 29 9.17 7.40 -12.27
CA ARG A 29 10.11 8.51 -12.48
C ARG A 29 10.10 9.47 -11.29
N MET A 30 11.25 10.11 -11.06
CA MET A 30 11.38 11.20 -10.09
C MET A 30 11.27 12.55 -10.82
N HIS A 31 10.64 13.53 -10.17
CA HIS A 31 10.46 14.89 -10.68
C HIS A 31 10.92 15.93 -9.68
N GLU A 32 11.48 17.03 -10.20
CA GLU A 32 11.83 18.21 -9.39
C GLU A 32 10.61 19.11 -9.16
N ASP A 33 9.63 19.09 -10.08
CA ASP A 33 8.43 19.91 -10.02
C ASP A 33 7.22 19.23 -10.67
N PHE A 34 6.02 19.77 -10.41
CA PHE A 34 4.77 19.28 -10.99
C PHE A 34 4.58 19.63 -12.48
N GLN A 35 5.30 20.63 -13.02
CA GLN A 35 5.10 21.11 -14.39
C GLN A 35 5.69 20.16 -15.42
N SER A 36 6.72 19.41 -15.03
CA SER A 36 7.39 18.40 -15.85
C SER A 36 6.61 17.09 -15.98
N ILE A 37 5.48 16.93 -15.28
CA ILE A 37 4.79 15.65 -15.16
C ILE A 37 3.76 15.46 -16.28
N SER A 38 3.79 14.29 -16.90
CA SER A 38 2.83 13.88 -17.93
C SER A 38 1.39 13.85 -17.38
N PRO A 39 0.38 14.28 -18.16
CA PRO A 39 -1.02 14.20 -17.76
C PRO A 39 -1.58 12.76 -17.72
N HIS A 40 -0.80 11.75 -18.12
CA HIS A 40 -1.21 10.35 -18.16
C HIS A 40 -0.71 9.53 -16.97
N VAL A 41 -0.16 10.21 -15.96
CA VAL A 41 0.29 9.57 -14.72
C VAL A 41 -0.89 8.97 -13.94
N ARG A 42 -0.72 7.71 -13.53
CA ARG A 42 -1.68 6.99 -12.70
C ARG A 42 -1.48 7.32 -11.23
N LEU A 43 -0.26 7.15 -10.73
CA LEU A 43 0.06 7.34 -9.32
C LEU A 43 1.12 8.42 -9.15
N THR A 44 0.92 9.27 -8.16
CA THR A 44 1.93 10.23 -7.70
C THR A 44 2.21 9.99 -6.23
N PHE A 45 3.48 9.88 -5.87
CA PHE A 45 3.96 9.74 -4.50
C PHE A 45 4.69 11.01 -4.10
N LEU A 46 4.23 11.62 -3.02
CA LEU A 46 4.79 12.85 -2.46
C LEU A 46 5.42 12.50 -1.12
N VAL A 47 6.74 12.36 -1.11
CA VAL A 47 7.51 11.97 0.07
C VAL A 47 7.78 13.20 0.92
N ASN A 48 7.47 13.16 2.22
CA ASN A 48 7.72 14.25 3.18
C ASN A 48 7.25 15.62 2.66
N ALA A 49 6.06 15.63 2.04
CA ALA A 49 5.55 16.83 1.40
C ALA A 49 5.15 17.90 2.43
N PRO A 50 5.45 19.18 2.17
CA PRO A 50 4.91 20.28 2.98
C PRO A 50 3.37 20.28 3.03
N GLN A 51 2.81 20.94 4.06
CA GLN A 51 1.36 20.95 4.31
C GLN A 51 0.56 21.61 3.18
N ASP A 52 1.11 22.66 2.57
CA ASP A 52 0.48 23.49 1.55
C ASP A 52 0.51 22.86 0.14
N VAL A 53 1.33 21.83 -0.07
CA VAL A 53 1.44 21.15 -1.37
C VAL A 53 0.12 20.50 -1.76
N SER A 54 -0.72 20.03 -0.83
CA SER A 54 -1.96 19.30 -1.18
C SER A 54 -2.92 20.08 -2.08
N ARG A 55 -2.88 21.42 -2.04
CA ARG A 55 -3.69 22.29 -2.88
C ARG A 55 -3.12 22.54 -4.28
N GLN A 56 -1.85 22.18 -4.52
CA GLN A 56 -1.15 22.38 -5.79
C GLN A 56 -1.35 21.20 -6.77
N VAL A 57 -1.84 20.05 -6.29
CA VAL A 57 -1.82 18.76 -6.99
C VAL A 57 -3.14 18.45 -7.72
N PHE A 58 -4.00 19.46 -7.94
CA PHE A 58 -5.36 19.24 -8.47
C PHE A 58 -5.37 18.87 -9.95
N GLY A 59 -6.03 17.76 -10.31
CA GLY A 59 -6.44 17.46 -11.69
C GLY A 59 -5.37 16.93 -12.64
N HIS A 60 -4.17 16.62 -12.14
CA HIS A 60 -3.06 16.10 -12.96
C HIS A 60 -2.83 14.59 -12.87
N PHE A 61 -3.35 13.92 -11.82
CA PHE A 61 -3.04 12.53 -11.50
C PHE A 61 -4.31 11.75 -11.14
N SER A 62 -4.30 10.43 -11.34
CA SER A 62 -5.44 9.60 -10.95
C SER A 62 -5.50 9.36 -9.44
N TYR A 63 -4.36 9.14 -8.80
CA TYR A 63 -4.24 8.99 -7.34
C TYR A 63 -2.95 9.62 -6.82
N VAL A 64 -3.05 10.28 -5.67
CA VAL A 64 -1.91 10.93 -5.00
C VAL A 64 -1.72 10.33 -3.60
N PHE A 65 -0.52 9.83 -3.32
CA PHE A 65 -0.13 9.28 -2.03
C PHE A 65 0.91 10.19 -1.36
N PHE A 66 0.54 10.77 -0.22
CA PHE A 66 1.45 11.45 0.68
C PHE A 66 2.11 10.38 1.55
N LEU A 67 3.43 10.22 1.40
CA LEU A 67 4.23 9.29 2.19
C LEU A 67 4.99 10.11 3.24
N ASP A 68 4.51 10.07 4.48
CA ASP A 68 5.07 10.91 5.53
C ASP A 68 5.78 10.07 6.60
N GLU A 69 6.95 10.54 7.02
CA GLU A 69 7.65 9.96 8.17
C GLU A 69 6.85 10.15 9.46
N GLU A 70 6.21 11.30 9.61
CA GLU A 70 5.30 11.61 10.72
C GLU A 70 3.94 12.10 10.21
N PRO A 71 2.83 11.88 10.94
CA PRO A 71 1.50 12.31 10.50
C PRO A 71 1.43 13.82 10.35
N VAL A 72 1.02 14.29 9.17
CA VAL A 72 0.80 15.71 8.89
C VAL A 72 -0.67 15.97 8.62
N GLU A 73 -1.24 16.99 9.24
CA GLU A 73 -2.63 17.37 8.99
C GLU A 73 -2.75 18.17 7.70
N ARG A 74 -3.45 17.62 6.69
CA ARG A 74 -3.69 18.28 5.41
C ARG A 74 -5.17 18.29 5.08
N GLU A 75 -5.57 19.27 4.29
CA GLU A 75 -6.82 19.20 3.53
C GLU A 75 -6.57 18.32 2.31
N PHE A 76 -7.31 17.22 2.22
CA PHE A 76 -7.21 16.27 1.12
C PHE A 76 -8.28 16.54 0.07
N LEU A 77 -7.89 16.42 -1.19
CA LEU A 77 -8.82 16.36 -2.31
C LEU A 77 -9.37 14.94 -2.46
N PRO A 78 -10.54 14.75 -3.10
CA PRO A 78 -10.97 13.44 -3.56
C PRO A 78 -9.85 12.88 -4.46
N GLN A 79 -9.29 11.71 -4.12
CA GLN A 79 -8.10 11.05 -4.73
C GLN A 79 -6.74 11.32 -4.08
N ASN A 80 -6.67 12.13 -3.02
CA ASN A 80 -5.47 12.26 -2.20
C ASN A 80 -5.56 11.37 -0.96
N TYR A 81 -4.49 10.63 -0.69
CA TYR A 81 -4.39 9.72 0.44
C TYR A 81 -3.09 9.93 1.19
N GLN A 82 -3.13 9.81 2.50
CA GLN A 82 -1.95 9.86 3.36
C GLN A 82 -1.65 8.48 3.92
N LEU A 83 -0.38 8.10 3.79
CA LEU A 83 0.24 6.95 4.42
C LEU A 83 1.31 7.51 5.36
N ALA A 84 1.11 7.32 6.66
CA ALA A 84 2.09 7.72 7.66
C ALA A 84 2.90 6.50 8.08
N TYR A 85 4.21 6.64 8.09
CA TYR A 85 5.12 5.63 8.57
C TYR A 85 4.86 5.31 10.05
N ALA A 86 5.09 4.04 10.39
CA ALA A 86 4.96 3.53 11.73
C ALA A 86 6.10 2.54 11.97
N ASP A 87 7.20 3.06 12.51
CA ASP A 87 8.45 2.35 12.82
C ASP A 87 8.21 0.98 13.50
N GLN A 88 7.25 0.95 14.44
CA GLN A 88 6.94 -0.22 15.24
C GLN A 88 6.30 -1.40 14.48
N ASN A 89 5.87 -1.22 13.22
CA ASN A 89 5.09 -2.23 12.50
C ASN A 89 5.88 -3.04 11.48
N CYS A 90 7.06 -2.57 11.04
CA CYS A 90 7.64 -3.09 9.80
C CYS A 90 9.13 -3.45 9.84
N ASN A 91 9.84 -3.26 10.97
CA ASN A 91 11.30 -3.50 11.08
C ASN A 91 12.10 -2.92 9.89
N ARG A 92 11.59 -1.85 9.29
CA ARG A 92 12.12 -1.18 8.10
C ARG A 92 12.29 0.27 8.47
N THR A 93 13.37 0.89 8.00
CA THR A 93 13.53 2.35 8.04
C THR A 93 12.41 3.03 7.24
N PHE A 94 12.18 4.33 7.47
CA PHE A 94 11.21 5.11 6.68
C PHE A 94 11.46 4.97 5.17
N GLN A 95 12.72 5.06 4.74
CA GLN A 95 13.11 4.88 3.35
C GLN A 95 12.68 3.50 2.82
N GLN A 96 13.09 2.42 3.49
CA GLN A 96 12.73 1.05 3.09
C GLN A 96 11.21 0.83 3.08
N TRP A 97 10.49 1.42 4.04
CA TRP A 97 9.03 1.38 4.07
C TRP A 97 8.42 2.12 2.88
N GLY A 98 8.88 3.32 2.57
CA GLY A 98 8.38 4.11 1.46
C GLY A 98 8.66 3.47 0.11
N GLU A 99 9.86 2.90 -0.08
CA GLU A 99 10.21 2.07 -1.23
C GLU A 99 9.23 0.90 -1.37
N THR A 100 8.98 0.20 -0.26
CA THR A 100 8.04 -0.92 -0.23
C THR A 100 6.62 -0.48 -0.62
N VAL A 101 6.15 0.68 -0.13
CA VAL A 101 4.84 1.24 -0.49
C VAL A 101 4.75 1.53 -1.98
N ILE A 102 5.74 2.25 -2.54
CA ILE A 102 5.76 2.64 -3.95
C ILE A 102 5.74 1.39 -4.83
N HIS A 103 6.62 0.42 -4.55
CA HIS A 103 6.70 -0.82 -5.31
C HIS A 103 5.41 -1.64 -5.25
N SER A 104 4.86 -1.83 -4.05
CA SER A 104 3.65 -2.61 -3.85
C SER A 104 2.46 -2.00 -4.61
N LEU A 105 2.27 -0.68 -4.48
CA LEU A 105 1.20 0.01 -5.18
C LEU A 105 1.41 -0.01 -6.68
N CYS A 106 2.61 0.26 -7.19
CA CYS A 106 2.87 0.18 -8.63
C CYS A 106 2.62 -1.24 -9.18
N ALA A 107 3.03 -2.28 -8.44
CA ALA A 107 2.80 -3.67 -8.84
C ALA A 107 1.31 -4.01 -8.98
N CYS A 108 0.44 -3.43 -8.14
CA CYS A 108 -1.01 -3.60 -8.25
C CYS A 108 -1.60 -3.04 -9.56
N PHE A 109 -0.97 -2.04 -10.17
CA PHE A 109 -1.44 -1.44 -11.44
C PHE A 109 -0.71 -1.98 -12.68
N LEU A 110 0.55 -2.41 -12.52
CA LEU A 110 1.42 -2.86 -13.61
C LEU A 110 1.30 -4.33 -13.97
N CYS A 111 1.29 -5.19 -12.95
CA CYS A 111 1.55 -6.60 -13.17
C CYS A 111 0.26 -7.30 -13.58
N ASN A 112 0.33 -8.15 -14.61
CA ASN A 112 -0.77 -9.04 -14.99
C ASN A 112 -1.27 -9.71 -13.72
N SER A 113 -2.49 -9.39 -13.32
CA SER A 113 -3.02 -9.84 -12.06
C SER A 113 -3.11 -11.37 -12.04
N ILE A 114 -2.87 -11.92 -10.85
CA ILE A 114 -3.37 -13.26 -10.55
C ILE A 114 -4.91 -13.15 -10.71
N PRO A 115 -5.58 -14.07 -11.42
CA PRO A 115 -7.01 -13.94 -11.71
C PRO A 115 -7.80 -13.65 -10.42
N ALA A 116 -8.64 -12.60 -10.47
CA ALA A 116 -9.50 -12.01 -9.41
C ALA A 116 -9.11 -10.59 -8.89
N PHE A 117 -8.23 -9.86 -9.57
CA PHE A 117 -7.87 -8.50 -9.16
C PHE A 117 -7.62 -7.58 -10.36
N ASP A 118 -8.17 -6.37 -10.38
CA ASP A 118 -7.85 -5.37 -11.40
C ASP A 118 -7.71 -3.94 -10.85
N ALA A 119 -7.40 -2.97 -11.71
CA ALA A 119 -7.25 -1.57 -11.30
C ALA A 119 -8.58 -0.95 -10.79
N HIS A 120 -9.73 -1.50 -11.18
CA HIS A 120 -11.03 -1.07 -10.68
C HIS A 120 -11.23 -1.53 -9.23
N ASP A 121 -10.79 -2.73 -8.89
CA ASP A 121 -10.80 -3.24 -7.52
C ASP A 121 -10.02 -2.29 -6.59
N VAL A 122 -8.81 -1.89 -6.98
CA VAL A 122 -8.03 -0.87 -6.26
C VAL A 122 -8.78 0.45 -6.17
N ALA A 123 -9.31 0.94 -7.29
CA ALA A 123 -10.05 2.19 -7.36
C ALA A 123 -11.26 2.21 -6.40
N SER A 124 -12.00 1.11 -6.33
CA SER A 124 -13.20 1.00 -5.50
C SER A 124 -12.88 1.08 -4.01
N VAL A 125 -11.80 0.43 -3.55
CA VAL A 125 -11.32 0.59 -2.17
C VAL A 125 -10.97 2.05 -1.92
N MET A 126 -10.15 2.65 -2.78
CA MET A 126 -9.63 4.01 -2.63
C MET A 126 -10.74 5.07 -2.60
N LEU A 127 -11.73 4.97 -3.49
CA LEU A 127 -12.84 5.94 -3.57
C LEU A 127 -13.80 5.86 -2.39
N GLU A 128 -13.84 4.73 -1.68
CA GLU A 128 -14.74 4.51 -0.55
C GLU A 128 -14.07 4.78 0.82
N VAL A 129 -12.78 5.16 0.83
CA VAL A 129 -12.06 5.63 2.02
C VAL A 129 -12.65 6.96 2.49
N GLN A 130 -13.05 7.03 3.75
CA GLN A 130 -13.69 8.26 4.27
C GLN A 130 -12.69 9.26 4.85
N GLN A 131 -11.57 8.77 5.39
CA GLN A 131 -10.66 9.61 6.19
C GLN A 131 -9.47 10.16 5.42
N HIS A 132 -9.32 9.80 4.13
CA HIS A 132 -8.13 10.07 3.31
C HIS A 132 -6.80 9.63 3.96
N ARG A 133 -6.85 8.88 5.05
CA ARG A 133 -5.73 8.32 5.78
C ARG A 133 -5.84 6.81 5.68
N LEU A 134 -4.83 6.22 5.06
CA LEU A 134 -4.78 4.79 4.83
C LEU A 134 -3.79 4.17 5.82
N PHE A 135 -4.15 2.99 6.30
CA PHE A 135 -3.21 2.08 6.91
C PHE A 135 -2.50 1.30 5.80
N PHE A 136 -1.18 1.13 5.92
CA PHE A 136 -0.40 0.25 5.04
C PHE A 136 0.48 -0.68 5.87
N ASN A 137 0.50 -1.96 5.52
CA ASN A 137 1.45 -2.91 6.05
C ASN A 137 1.78 -4.02 5.04
N ILE A 138 3.00 -4.56 5.11
CA ILE A 138 3.42 -5.77 4.41
C ILE A 138 3.73 -6.84 5.44
N VAL A 139 3.06 -7.97 5.34
CA VAL A 139 3.27 -9.11 6.24
C VAL A 139 3.72 -10.34 5.45
N PRO A 140 4.62 -11.18 6.02
CA PRO A 140 4.99 -12.43 5.39
C PRO A 140 3.78 -13.34 5.22
N PHE A 141 3.68 -14.03 4.09
CA PHE A 141 2.53 -14.86 3.72
C PHE A 141 2.22 -16.02 4.69
N ASP A 142 3.25 -16.53 5.37
CA ASP A 142 3.10 -17.62 6.33
C ASP A 142 2.71 -17.15 7.73
N THR A 143 2.61 -15.84 7.94
CA THR A 143 2.15 -15.27 9.20
C THR A 143 0.64 -15.41 9.31
N SER A 144 0.16 -15.89 10.46
CA SER A 144 -1.26 -15.85 10.79
C SER A 144 -1.78 -14.40 10.75
N LEU A 145 -2.67 -14.08 9.82
CA LEU A 145 -3.36 -12.79 9.69
C LEU A 145 -4.47 -12.65 10.76
N MET A 146 -4.18 -13.02 12.02
CA MET A 146 -5.15 -12.94 13.11
C MET A 146 -4.88 -11.74 14.00
N PRO A 147 -5.92 -10.99 14.40
CA PRO A 147 -5.77 -10.02 15.46
C PRO A 147 -5.47 -10.73 16.80
N PRO A 148 -4.53 -10.23 17.60
CA PRO A 148 -4.38 -10.68 18.99
C PRO A 148 -5.70 -10.50 19.73
N GLY A 149 -6.19 -11.57 20.36
CA GLY A 149 -7.37 -11.53 21.22
C GLY A 149 -8.71 -11.92 20.59
N GLY A 150 -8.75 -12.43 19.35
CA GLY A 150 -9.92 -13.15 18.82
C GLY A 150 -11.23 -12.35 18.75
N GLN A 151 -11.15 -11.02 18.65
CA GLN A 151 -12.36 -10.19 18.55
C GLN A 151 -12.92 -10.20 17.13
N ASP A 152 -14.21 -10.53 17.03
CA ASP A 152 -15.01 -10.65 15.80
C ASP A 152 -15.40 -9.29 15.18
N ARG A 153 -14.63 -8.24 15.44
CA ARG A 153 -14.93 -6.87 14.97
C ARG A 153 -13.99 -6.50 13.83
N SER A 154 -14.58 -6.20 12.68
CA SER A 154 -13.86 -5.61 11.54
C SER A 154 -13.18 -4.33 11.99
N ILE A 155 -11.86 -4.26 11.86
CA ILE A 155 -11.05 -3.07 12.17
C ILE A 155 -10.92 -2.13 10.96
N PHE A 156 -11.34 -2.58 9.78
CA PHE A 156 -11.34 -1.81 8.54
C PHE A 156 -12.76 -1.54 8.04
N ASN A 157 -12.98 -0.31 7.55
CA ASN A 157 -14.16 0.06 6.77
C ASN A 157 -14.04 -0.52 5.35
N ARG A 158 -12.82 -0.44 4.80
CA ARG A 158 -12.42 -0.94 3.49
C ARG A 158 -11.00 -1.44 3.57
N LEU A 159 -10.74 -2.62 3.00
CA LEU A 159 -9.42 -3.21 2.96
C LEU A 159 -9.13 -3.79 1.58
N LEU A 160 -8.01 -3.37 1.02
CA LEU A 160 -7.35 -4.01 -0.09
C LEU A 160 -6.28 -4.96 0.48
N ALA A 161 -6.40 -6.25 0.18
CA ALA A 161 -5.42 -7.27 0.52
C ALA A 161 -4.83 -7.88 -0.76
N VAL A 162 -3.52 -7.75 -0.98
CA VAL A 162 -2.87 -8.23 -2.21
C VAL A 162 -1.76 -9.20 -1.86
N VAL A 163 -1.86 -10.44 -2.35
CA VAL A 163 -0.79 -11.43 -2.28
C VAL A 163 0.22 -11.14 -3.39
N PHE A 164 1.45 -10.83 -2.99
CA PHE A 164 2.58 -10.74 -3.91
C PHE A 164 3.30 -12.08 -4.00
N ALA A 165 3.55 -12.52 -5.23
CA ALA A 165 4.32 -13.73 -5.52
C ALA A 165 5.22 -13.53 -6.74
N SER A 166 6.36 -14.22 -6.76
CA SER A 166 7.21 -14.30 -7.94
C SER A 166 6.46 -14.99 -9.10
N PRO A 167 6.63 -14.53 -10.36
CA PRO A 167 6.12 -15.22 -11.54
C PRO A 167 6.48 -16.72 -11.60
N GLU A 168 7.63 -17.09 -11.03
CA GLU A 168 8.13 -18.47 -10.99
C GLU A 168 7.28 -19.40 -10.12
N TRP A 169 6.47 -18.83 -9.21
CA TRP A 169 5.71 -19.58 -8.22
C TRP A 169 4.29 -19.91 -8.68
N GLY A 170 3.88 -19.38 -9.84
CA GLY A 170 2.54 -19.59 -10.42
C GLY A 170 1.42 -18.88 -9.64
N ILE A 171 0.18 -19.16 -10.02
CA ILE A 171 -1.02 -18.66 -9.33
C ILE A 171 -1.10 -19.30 -7.95
N CYS A 172 -0.96 -18.51 -6.88
CA CYS A 172 -1.03 -19.00 -5.50
C CYS A 172 -2.50 -19.10 -5.04
N GLN A 173 -3.19 -20.17 -5.46
CA GLN A 173 -4.58 -20.41 -5.06
C GLN A 173 -4.72 -20.55 -3.54
N ASP A 174 -3.74 -21.20 -2.89
CA ASP A 174 -3.67 -21.30 -1.42
C ASP A 174 -3.61 -19.93 -0.74
N GLY A 175 -3.08 -18.91 -1.40
CA GLY A 175 -3.00 -17.55 -0.87
C GLY A 175 -4.31 -16.79 -0.92
N LEU A 176 -5.04 -16.94 -2.02
CA LEU A 176 -6.39 -16.40 -2.15
C LEU A 176 -7.34 -17.12 -1.17
N ASP A 177 -7.26 -18.45 -1.08
CA ASP A 177 -8.00 -19.25 -0.10
C ASP A 177 -7.71 -18.84 1.36
N LYS A 178 -6.45 -18.49 1.67
CA LYS A 178 -6.08 -17.99 3.00
C LYS A 178 -6.72 -16.63 3.28
N LEU A 179 -6.71 -15.70 2.32
CA LEU A 179 -7.36 -14.40 2.46
C LEU A 179 -8.88 -14.52 2.63
N ASP A 180 -9.54 -15.38 1.85
CA ASP A 180 -10.98 -15.64 1.95
C ASP A 180 -11.38 -16.26 3.30
N ARG A 181 -10.48 -17.03 3.92
CA ARG A 181 -10.70 -17.64 5.24
C ARG A 181 -10.38 -16.69 6.40
N CYS A 182 -9.75 -15.55 6.16
CA CYS A 182 -9.49 -14.55 7.18
C CYS A 182 -10.76 -13.73 7.47
N GLY A 183 -11.68 -14.33 8.25
CA GLY A 183 -12.98 -13.73 8.63
C GLY A 183 -12.92 -12.38 9.36
N TYR A 184 -11.73 -11.95 9.79
CA TYR A 184 -11.47 -10.68 10.48
C TYR A 184 -11.21 -9.50 9.56
N LEU A 185 -10.90 -9.75 8.29
CA LEU A 185 -10.73 -8.71 7.29
C LEU A 185 -12.07 -7.97 7.02
N GLY A 186 -13.19 -8.57 7.46
CA GLY A 186 -14.53 -7.97 7.45
C GLY A 186 -15.32 -8.29 6.19
N LYS A 187 -16.52 -7.71 6.07
CA LYS A 187 -17.39 -7.89 4.89
C LYS A 187 -16.96 -7.09 3.66
N TRP A 188 -15.90 -6.28 3.77
CA TRP A 188 -15.53 -5.24 2.82
C TRP A 188 -14.05 -5.34 2.43
N VAL A 189 -13.68 -6.54 2.05
CA VAL A 189 -12.32 -6.92 1.65
C VAL A 189 -12.33 -7.16 0.17
N ILE A 190 -11.39 -6.54 -0.51
CA ILE A 190 -11.06 -6.86 -1.87
C ILE A 190 -9.71 -7.55 -1.81
N ALA A 191 -9.72 -8.86 -2.07
CA ALA A 191 -8.58 -9.73 -2.00
C ALA A 191 -8.14 -10.09 -3.42
N GLY A 192 -6.83 -10.03 -3.66
CA GLY A 192 -6.27 -10.25 -4.98
C GLY A 192 -4.85 -10.77 -4.92
N GLY A 193 -4.29 -11.03 -6.11
CA GLY A 193 -2.89 -11.35 -6.23
C GLY A 193 -2.23 -10.57 -7.37
N ALA A 194 -0.98 -10.19 -7.16
CA ALA A 194 -0.17 -9.50 -8.14
C ALA A 194 1.21 -10.16 -8.21
N PHE A 195 1.75 -10.30 -9.42
CA PHE A 195 3.14 -10.71 -9.56
C PHE A 195 4.06 -9.59 -9.09
N HIS A 196 5.09 -9.94 -8.34
CA HIS A 196 6.11 -9.01 -7.87
C HIS A 196 7.50 -9.61 -8.10
N PRO A 197 8.52 -8.86 -8.54
CA PRO A 197 9.89 -9.37 -8.71
C PRO A 197 10.61 -9.76 -7.42
N TYR A 198 9.99 -9.67 -6.25
CA TYR A 198 10.65 -10.02 -4.98
C TYR A 198 10.53 -11.52 -4.74
N GLU A 199 11.58 -12.11 -4.19
CA GLU A 199 11.66 -13.55 -3.90
C GLU A 199 10.70 -13.97 -2.77
N GLU A 200 10.28 -13.03 -1.92
CA GLU A 200 9.43 -13.30 -0.76
C GLU A 200 7.94 -13.21 -1.10
N ARG A 201 7.18 -14.27 -0.72
CA ARG A 201 5.72 -14.21 -0.67
C ARG A 201 5.29 -13.29 0.47
N SER A 202 4.57 -12.24 0.13
CA SER A 202 4.06 -11.29 1.11
C SER A 202 2.62 -10.89 0.81
N VAL A 203 1.95 -10.35 1.83
CA VAL A 203 0.60 -9.80 1.70
C VAL A 203 0.67 -8.32 2.03
N MET A 204 0.23 -7.49 1.09
CA MET A 204 -0.05 -6.08 1.34
C MET A 204 -1.43 -5.93 1.93
N LEU A 205 -1.52 -5.14 2.99
CA LEU A 205 -2.76 -4.67 3.58
C LEU A 205 -2.81 -3.16 3.43
N LEU A 206 -3.84 -2.66 2.76
CA LEU A 206 -4.06 -1.24 2.53
C LEU A 206 -5.52 -0.89 2.78
N GLY A 207 -5.84 -0.09 3.79
CA GLY A 207 -7.24 0.11 4.16
C GLY A 207 -7.55 1.31 5.05
N ASP A 208 -8.83 1.64 5.13
CA ASP A 208 -9.40 2.66 6.01
C ASP A 208 -9.87 2.02 7.31
N LEU A 209 -9.49 2.58 8.47
CA LEU A 209 -9.77 1.99 9.78
C LEU A 209 -11.15 2.40 10.32
N THR A 210 -11.86 1.46 10.96
CA THR A 210 -13.12 1.73 11.66
C THR A 210 -12.85 2.53 12.93
N GLY A 211 -13.03 3.84 12.88
CA GLY A 211 -12.92 4.75 14.02
C GLY A 211 -11.74 5.70 13.86
N GLY A 212 -12.04 6.96 13.53
CA GLY A 212 -11.04 7.99 13.21
C GLY A 212 -10.21 8.52 14.38
N ASN A 213 -9.89 7.68 15.36
CA ASN A 213 -8.99 7.98 16.46
C ASN A 213 -8.53 6.72 17.23
N THR A 214 -8.50 5.54 16.60
CA THR A 214 -7.78 4.40 17.20
C THR A 214 -6.30 4.76 17.22
N SER A 215 -5.81 5.12 18.41
CA SER A 215 -4.40 5.34 18.71
C SER A 215 -3.54 4.30 17.97
N ARG A 216 -2.38 4.71 17.43
CA ARG A 216 -1.33 3.82 16.89
C ARG A 216 -1.08 2.58 17.78
N ALA A 217 -1.34 2.68 19.09
CA ALA A 217 -1.25 1.59 20.07
C ALA A 217 -2.38 0.53 20.01
N ALA A 218 -3.57 0.87 19.51
CA ALA A 218 -4.69 -0.07 19.38
C ALA A 218 -4.48 -1.05 18.22
N ILE A 219 -4.01 -0.54 17.06
CA ILE A 219 -3.67 -1.35 15.88
C ILE A 219 -2.52 -2.31 16.18
N LYS A 220 -1.54 -1.86 16.98
CA LYS A 220 -0.45 -2.69 17.48
C LYS A 220 -0.95 -3.92 18.24
N ASN A 221 -2.00 -3.79 19.04
CA ASN A 221 -2.57 -4.93 19.75
C ASN A 221 -3.54 -5.77 18.91
N GLU A 222 -3.88 -5.31 17.70
CA GLU A 222 -4.90 -5.92 16.83
C GLU A 222 -4.31 -6.53 15.55
N LEU A 223 -3.00 -6.41 15.27
CA LEU A 223 -2.35 -7.04 14.10
C LEU A 223 -0.95 -7.57 14.40
N LEU A 224 -0.63 -7.96 15.66
CA LEU A 224 0.66 -8.61 15.92
C LEU A 224 0.77 -9.92 15.14
N PRO A 225 1.98 -10.30 14.70
CA PRO A 225 2.28 -11.70 14.45
C PRO A 225 1.81 -12.48 15.68
N GLY A 226 0.88 -13.43 15.50
CA GLY A 226 0.58 -14.38 16.57
C GLY A 226 1.91 -14.94 17.07
N GLU A 227 2.11 -14.94 18.39
CA GLU A 227 3.35 -15.40 19.02
C GLU A 227 3.78 -16.73 18.41
N ALA A 228 4.66 -16.68 17.42
CA ALA A 228 5.35 -17.85 16.96
C ALA A 228 6.35 -18.12 18.07
N GLU A 229 6.07 -19.15 18.88
CA GLU A 229 7.06 -19.72 19.78
C GLU A 229 8.35 -19.86 18.99
N ALA A 230 9.40 -19.18 19.45
CA ALA A 230 10.73 -19.32 18.92
C ALA A 230 11.16 -20.78 19.13
N LEU A 231 11.01 -21.60 18.11
CA LEU A 231 11.69 -22.87 18.02
C LEU A 231 13.08 -22.58 17.45
N TYR A 232 14.08 -22.82 18.31
CA TYR A 232 15.52 -22.75 18.06
C TYR A 232 15.96 -23.42 16.76
#